data_AF-A0A367LXZ9-F1
#
_entry.id   AF-A0A367LXZ9-F1
#
_cell.length_a   1.000
_cell.length_b   1.000
_cell.length_c   1.000
_cell.angle_alpha   90.00
_cell.angle_beta   90.00
_cell.angle_gamma   90.00
#
_symmetry.space_group_name_H-M   'P 1'
#
loop_
_entity.id
_entity.type
_entity.pdbx_description
1 polymer ?
#
loop_
_entity_poly.entity_id
_entity_poly.type
_entity_poly.pdbx_seq_one_letter_code
_entity_poly.pdbx_strand_id
1 'polypeptide(L)'
;MNKNKTFLAAALVALAASLPVHAATDYTRTRYPIVLSHGLFGFKSVGPVDYWHAIVPALEKDGAKVFATSQSPVNSNEVRGEQL
;
A
#
# COMPACT_ATOMS: atom_id res chain seq x y z
N MET A 1 25.94 -38.62 12.02
CA MET A 1 24.86 -37.63 11.80
C MET A 1 23.56 -38.39 11.57
N ASN A 2 22.50 -38.13 12.33
CA ASN A 2 21.29 -38.95 12.31
C ASN A 2 20.37 -38.57 11.14
N LYS A 3 20.05 -39.53 10.28
CA LYS A 3 19.30 -39.33 9.03
C LYS A 3 17.98 -38.57 9.22
N ASN A 4 17.33 -38.75 10.37
CA ASN A 4 16.05 -38.12 10.69
C ASN A 4 16.16 -36.60 10.91
N LYS A 5 17.25 -36.10 11.53
CA LYS A 5 17.45 -34.64 11.66
C LYS A 5 17.81 -34.01 10.31
N THR A 6 18.49 -34.75 9.43
CA THR A 6 18.78 -34.29 8.07
C THR A 6 17.52 -34.18 7.20
N PHE A 7 16.59 -35.14 7.28
CA PHE A 7 15.31 -35.04 6.56
C PHE A 7 14.43 -33.89 7.07
N LEU A 8 14.37 -33.69 8.40
CA LEU A 8 13.59 -32.60 8.98
C LEU A 8 14.16 -31.23 8.60
N ALA A 9 15.48 -31.08 8.59
CA ALA A 9 16.14 -29.86 8.15
C ALA A 9 15.90 -29.58 6.66
N ALA A 10 15.94 -30.61 5.80
CA ALA A 10 15.65 -30.46 4.37
C ALA A 10 14.20 -30.02 4.10
N ALA A 11 13.23 -30.57 4.86
CA ALA A 11 11.82 -30.18 4.75
C ALA A 11 11.58 -28.73 5.18
N LEU A 12 12.25 -28.26 6.25
CA LEU A 12 12.17 -26.87 6.70
C LEU A 12 12.78 -25.89 5.69
N VAL A 13 13.89 -26.24 5.04
CA VAL A 13 14.50 -25.43 3.98
C VAL A 13 13.60 -25.37 2.74
N ALA A 14 13.00 -26.49 2.35
CA ALA A 14 12.08 -26.53 1.21
C ALA A 14 10.80 -25.70 1.45
N LEU A 15 10.29 -25.68 2.69
CA LEU A 15 9.14 -24.86 3.07
C LEU A 15 9.47 -23.36 3.14
N ALA A 16 10.68 -23.00 3.56
CA ALA A 16 11.12 -21.60 3.55
C ALA A 16 11.35 -21.09 2.12
N ALA A 17 11.86 -21.94 1.22
CA ALA A 17 12.12 -21.60 -0.18
C ALA A 17 10.86 -21.45 -1.04
N SER A 18 9.71 -22.00 -0.61
CA SER A 18 8.43 -21.86 -1.32
C SER A 18 7.65 -20.60 -0.95
N LEU A 19 8.13 -19.81 0.02
CA LEU A 19 7.52 -18.53 0.35
C LEU A 19 7.83 -17.51 -0.76
N PRO A 20 6.81 -16.83 -1.32
CA PRO A 20 7.05 -15.77 -2.29
C PRO A 20 7.76 -14.61 -1.59
N VAL A 21 9.08 -14.48 -1.80
CA VAL A 21 9.82 -13.26 -1.50
C VAL A 21 9.36 -12.19 -2.48
N HIS A 22 8.35 -11.43 -2.08
CA HIS A 22 8.09 -10.13 -2.69
C HIS A 22 9.14 -9.18 -2.15
N ALA A 23 10.20 -8.94 -2.92
CA ALA A 23 11.09 -7.83 -2.63
C ALA A 23 10.25 -6.55 -2.76
N ALA A 24 9.99 -5.88 -1.63
CA ALA A 24 9.51 -4.51 -1.67
C ALA A 24 10.54 -3.72 -2.47
N THR A 25 10.14 -3.21 -3.63
CA THR A 25 11.03 -2.39 -4.44
C THR A 25 10.96 -0.95 -3.93
N ASP A 26 12.01 -0.16 -4.18
CA ASP A 26 11.99 1.26 -3.83
C ASP A 26 11.46 2.10 -5.01
N TYR A 27 10.76 1.46 -5.94
CA TYR A 27 10.38 2.04 -7.23
C TYR A 27 9.55 3.31 -7.07
N THR A 28 8.66 3.35 -6.08
CA THR A 28 7.80 4.51 -5.81
C THR A 28 8.31 5.39 -4.66
N ARG A 29 9.52 5.11 -4.13
CA ARG A 29 10.09 5.91 -3.05
C ARG A 29 10.51 7.29 -3.56
N THR A 30 9.64 8.25 -3.35
CA THR A 30 9.89 9.67 -3.61
C THR A 30 10.60 10.34 -2.43
N ARG A 31 11.30 11.46 -2.69
CA ARG A 31 11.89 12.30 -1.64
C ARG A 31 10.83 12.90 -0.71
N TYR A 32 9.69 13.30 -1.28
CA TYR A 32 8.56 13.89 -0.58
C TYR A 32 7.34 12.98 -0.63
N PRO A 33 6.44 13.02 0.38
CA PRO A 33 5.24 12.20 0.37
C PRO A 33 4.33 12.50 -0.81
N ILE A 34 3.59 11.47 -1.25
CA ILE A 34 2.51 11.61 -2.23
C ILE A 34 1.24 11.99 -1.47
N VAL A 35 0.60 13.10 -1.86
CA VAL A 35 -0.68 13.53 -1.29
C VAL A 35 -1.76 13.39 -2.37
N LEU A 36 -2.72 12.51 -2.14
CA LEU A 36 -3.81 12.23 -3.08
C LEU A 36 -5.04 13.07 -2.70
N SER A 37 -5.44 13.98 -3.59
CA SER A 37 -6.59 14.87 -3.42
C SER A 37 -7.68 14.51 -4.42
N HIS A 38 -8.88 14.20 -3.93
CA HIS A 38 -10.00 13.78 -4.79
C HIS A 38 -10.64 14.95 -5.55
N GLY A 39 -11.39 14.63 -6.60
CA GLY A 39 -12.16 15.60 -7.40
C GLY A 39 -13.57 15.89 -6.86
N LEU A 40 -14.42 16.46 -7.73
CA LEU A 40 -15.86 16.58 -7.49
C LEU A 40 -16.46 15.19 -7.24
N PHE A 41 -17.34 15.08 -6.24
CA PHE A 41 -17.93 13.82 -5.79
C PHE A 41 -16.93 12.80 -5.21
N GLY A 42 -15.78 13.26 -4.73
CA GLY A 42 -14.87 12.38 -4.00
C GLY A 42 -15.45 11.90 -2.67
N PHE A 43 -14.97 10.76 -2.21
CA PHE A 43 -15.41 10.14 -0.97
C PHE A 43 -14.21 9.47 -0.28
N LYS A 44 -14.36 9.04 0.96
CA LYS A 44 -13.34 8.23 1.63
C LYS A 44 -13.48 6.76 1.21
N SER A 45 -14.63 6.17 1.53
CA SER A 45 -14.99 4.81 1.15
C SER A 45 -16.50 4.67 0.94
N VAL A 46 -16.88 3.72 0.08
CA VAL A 46 -18.26 3.24 -0.08
C VAL A 46 -18.23 1.73 0.14
N GLY A 47 -18.68 1.29 1.31
CA GLY A 47 -18.55 -0.11 1.72
C GLY A 47 -17.06 -0.54 1.74
N PRO A 48 -16.67 -1.60 1.03
CA PRO A 48 -15.28 -2.08 0.99
C PRO A 48 -14.37 -1.33 0.00
N VAL A 49 -14.90 -0.33 -0.72
CA VAL A 49 -14.17 0.35 -1.81
C VAL A 49 -13.77 1.75 -1.37
N ASP A 50 -12.47 1.99 -1.25
CA ASP A 50 -11.91 3.33 -1.08
C ASP A 50 -11.91 4.12 -2.40
N TYR A 51 -11.99 5.45 -2.34
CA TYR A 51 -11.90 6.29 -3.56
C TYR A 51 -10.59 6.06 -4.32
N TRP A 52 -9.49 5.85 -3.58
CA TRP A 52 -8.19 5.46 -4.10
C TRP A 52 -8.01 3.93 -4.09
N HIS A 53 -8.99 3.21 -4.64
CA HIS A 53 -9.05 1.75 -4.58
C HIS A 53 -7.75 1.10 -5.09
N ALA A 54 -7.10 0.32 -4.24
CA ALA A 54 -5.82 -0.37 -4.47
C ALA A 54 -4.60 0.53 -4.79
N ILE A 55 -4.77 1.84 -5.02
CA ILE A 55 -3.69 2.75 -5.39
C ILE A 55 -2.75 3.00 -4.21
N VAL A 56 -3.29 3.38 -3.05
CA VAL A 56 -2.50 3.62 -1.84
C VAL A 56 -1.66 2.39 -1.46
N PRO A 57 -2.24 1.18 -1.28
CA PRO A 57 -1.44 0.01 -0.89
C PRO A 57 -0.45 -0.43 -1.99
N ALA A 58 -0.74 -0.22 -3.28
CA ALA A 58 0.22 -0.51 -4.35
C ALA A 58 1.45 0.41 -4.29
N LEU A 59 1.24 1.71 -4.06
CA LEU A 59 2.33 2.67 -3.88
C LEU A 59 3.12 2.40 -2.60
N GLU A 60 2.44 2.17 -1.48
CA GLU A 60 3.13 1.88 -0.21
C GLU A 60 3.94 0.58 -0.26
N LYS A 61 3.44 -0.44 -0.97
CA LYS A 61 4.16 -1.70 -1.19
C LYS A 61 5.52 -1.51 -1.89
N ASP A 62 5.65 -0.48 -2.73
CA ASP A 62 6.87 -0.14 -3.45
C ASP A 62 7.59 1.10 -2.87
N GLY A 63 7.39 1.37 -1.58
CA GLY A 63 8.22 2.28 -0.79
C GLY A 63 7.78 3.74 -0.74
N ALA A 64 6.62 4.10 -1.29
CA ALA A 64 6.07 5.45 -1.16
C ALA A 64 5.54 5.73 0.25
N LYS A 65 5.59 6.99 0.67
CA LYS A 65 4.77 7.52 1.77
C LYS A 65 3.56 8.21 1.16
N VAL A 66 2.35 7.75 1.45
CA VAL A 66 1.13 8.22 0.78
C VAL A 66 0.12 8.72 1.81
N PHE A 67 -0.49 9.88 1.53
CA PHE A 67 -1.59 10.44 2.30
C PHE A 67 -2.79 10.64 1.41
N ALA A 68 -3.90 9.97 1.71
CA ALA A 68 -5.18 10.22 1.06
C ALA A 68 -5.97 11.27 1.84
N THR A 69 -6.21 12.43 1.24
CA THR A 69 -7.00 13.50 1.87
C THR A 69 -8.49 13.34 1.58
N SER A 70 -9.34 13.97 2.40
CA SER A 70 -10.80 13.90 2.25
C SER A 70 -11.39 15.27 2.55
N GLN A 71 -11.83 15.95 1.49
CA GLN A 71 -12.40 17.30 1.52
C GLN A 71 -13.87 17.28 1.14
N SER A 72 -14.52 18.44 1.20
CA SER A 72 -15.92 18.56 0.80
C SER A 72 -16.09 18.06 -0.65
N PRO A 73 -17.02 17.12 -0.91
CA PRO A 73 -17.21 16.51 -2.23
C PRO A 73 -17.78 17.49 -3.25
N VAL A 74 -18.51 18.50 -2.79
CA VAL A 74 -19.13 19.55 -3.61
C VAL A 74 -18.95 20.88 -2.87
N ASN A 75 -17.97 21.69 -3.30
CA ASN A 75 -17.73 23.04 -2.75
C ASN A 75 -16.81 23.83 -3.69
N SER A 76 -16.56 25.10 -3.36
CA SER A 76 -15.57 25.92 -4.08
C SER A 76 -14.14 25.39 -3.85
N ASN A 77 -13.21 25.76 -4.72
CA ASN A 77 -11.81 25.35 -4.58
C ASN A 77 -11.15 26.03 -3.38
N GLU A 78 -11.55 27.25 -3.04
CA GLU A 78 -11.05 28.00 -1.89
C GLU A 78 -11.41 27.28 -0.58
N VAL A 79 -12.69 26.91 -0.42
CA VAL A 79 -13.14 26.15 0.76
C VAL A 79 -12.44 24.80 0.84
N ARG A 80 -12.30 24.10 -0.29
CA ARG A 80 -11.60 22.80 -0.32
C ARG A 80 -10.11 22.93 -0.06
N GLY A 81 -9.51 24.09 -0.37
CA GLY A 81 -8.12 24.43 -0.08
C GLY A 81 -7.85 24.53 1.41
N GLU A 82 -8.74 25.19 2.16
CA GLU A 82 -8.62 25.35 3.63
C GLU A 82 -8.81 24.04 4.42
N GLN A 83 -9.40 23.02 3.79
CA GLN A 83 -9.63 21.71 4.43
C GLN A 83 -8.45 20.74 4.23
N LEU A 84 -7.51 21.07 3.32
CA LEU A 84 -6.30 20.28 3.05
C LEU A 84 -5.24 20.48 4.12
#